data_AF-A0A644XFX7-F1
#
_entry.id   AF-A0A644XFX7-F1
#
_cell.length_a   1.000
_cell.length_b   1.000
_cell.length_c   1.000
_cell.angle_alpha   90.00
_cell.angle_beta   90.00
_cell.angle_gamma   90.00
#
_symmetry.space_group_name_H-M   'P 1'
#
loop_
_entity.id
_entity.type
_entity.pdbx_description
1 polymer ?
#
loop_
_entity_poly.entity_id
_entity_poly.type
_entity_poly.pdbx_seq_one_letter_code
_entity_poly.pdbx_strand_id
1 'polypeptide(L)'
;MEQTDINHSGYRFIGRYIRATEQATPTESWLAQSCDYLLSYEQQAYGWQHPVSIVNWPTLDYLTHESERNEDGEKIREYNDRTTVNINHLVVGELNHVGLFGSYHIYPNYPDFMNNEPAFNAYEDEQGRFRYGGYLQAFMEGHTNYPAVVAEFGIATGMGNAHSSPDGYHHGGLTEEQQAQGIIRMFEAMKDQGYSGGIIFEWMDEWAKKTWTTEPYMVPYDRQILWHNAIDPEQNYGILAYEAVKPKRSGAAVVGDGLVRQMEVRADASFLHVDISLARPIDLGAEQLLIGIDTLYRDRGELKHAPLLDHLAPSGMEYVVVLDSFAGSRLLALKEANYTTYHFSTSADLRTDGLFEPMSKLINKERKLLDGTVIQPKYEDASLLRYGSLEGNTNHWNMEGTELSVRIPWTRINVSDVSSARVLDDERTYYSDPLRDQLATTATEGLVLSVVVADSIKQTVLDAPEAATLVLPGWNQPVYQQRMKASYDLLKAYFAKERADD
;
A
#
# COMPACT_ATOMS: atom_id res chain seq x y z
N MET A 1 9.04 20.05 -15.37
CA MET A 1 8.85 20.05 -16.82
C MET A 1 8.31 21.41 -17.25
N GLU A 2 7.07 21.76 -16.89
CA GLU A 2 6.49 23.09 -17.19
C GLU A 2 7.42 24.29 -16.87
N GLN A 3 8.03 24.33 -15.67
CA GLN A 3 8.96 25.43 -15.33
C GLN A 3 10.21 25.45 -16.23
N THR A 4 10.71 24.27 -16.63
CA THR A 4 11.81 24.14 -17.60
C THR A 4 11.39 24.71 -18.95
N ASP A 5 10.17 24.38 -19.40
CA ASP A 5 9.64 24.83 -20.68
C ASP A 5 9.47 26.36 -20.73
N ILE A 6 9.01 26.95 -19.63
CA ILE A 6 8.89 28.40 -19.48
C ILE A 6 10.27 29.06 -19.49
N ASN A 7 11.22 28.55 -18.70
CA ASN A 7 12.54 29.17 -18.52
C ASN A 7 13.44 29.07 -19.75
N HIS A 8 13.19 28.08 -20.61
CA HIS A 8 14.00 27.78 -21.79
C HIS A 8 13.18 27.88 -23.09
N SER A 9 12.18 28.75 -23.12
CA SER A 9 11.31 28.94 -24.29
C SER A 9 12.11 29.12 -25.58
N GLY A 10 11.74 28.33 -26.60
CA GLY A 10 12.43 28.31 -27.91
C GLY A 10 13.70 27.46 -27.96
N TYR A 11 14.15 26.86 -26.85
CA TYR A 11 15.24 25.88 -26.89
C TYR A 11 14.82 24.65 -27.68
N ARG A 12 15.65 24.30 -28.67
CA ARG A 12 15.47 23.13 -29.53
C ARG A 12 16.80 22.43 -29.73
N PHE A 13 16.85 21.14 -29.43
CA PHE A 13 18.07 20.35 -29.59
C PHE A 13 18.11 19.64 -30.94
N ILE A 14 19.20 19.82 -31.69
CA ILE A 14 19.45 19.17 -32.98
C ILE A 14 20.76 18.38 -32.90
N GLY A 15 20.68 17.13 -32.47
CA GLY A 15 21.83 16.22 -32.39
C GLY A 15 22.13 15.47 -33.68
N ARG A 16 23.09 14.56 -33.62
CA ARG A 16 23.49 13.69 -34.75
C ARG A 16 22.80 12.33 -34.72
N TYR A 17 22.48 11.86 -33.53
CA TYR A 17 21.79 10.61 -33.23
C TYR A 17 20.32 10.84 -32.93
N ILE A 18 19.95 11.93 -32.23
CA ILE A 18 18.55 12.29 -31.93
C ILE A 18 18.35 13.79 -32.12
N ARG A 19 17.18 14.19 -32.63
CA ARG A 19 16.80 15.59 -32.83
C ARG A 19 15.39 15.83 -32.31
N ALA A 20 15.14 17.05 -31.86
CA ALA A 20 13.82 17.52 -31.47
C ALA A 20 13.10 18.15 -32.69
N THR A 21 11.81 17.88 -32.85
CA THR A 21 10.97 18.53 -33.87
C THR A 21 10.74 20.00 -33.53
N GLU A 22 10.02 20.73 -34.39
CA GLU A 22 9.63 22.13 -34.12
C GLU A 22 8.57 22.25 -33.02
N GLN A 23 7.81 21.18 -32.81
CA GLN A 23 6.75 21.08 -31.80
C GLN A 23 7.30 20.69 -30.42
N ALA A 24 8.56 20.25 -30.36
CA ALA A 24 9.17 19.78 -29.13
C ALA A 24 9.28 20.89 -28.08
N THR A 25 8.94 20.57 -26.84
CA THR A 25 9.16 21.44 -25.70
C THR A 25 10.66 21.51 -25.35
N PRO A 26 11.10 22.51 -24.58
CA PRO A 26 12.46 22.54 -24.04
C PRO A 26 12.80 21.30 -23.19
N THR A 27 11.85 20.77 -22.43
CA THR A 27 12.00 19.51 -21.68
C THR A 27 12.24 18.34 -22.63
N GLU A 28 11.43 18.19 -23.67
CA GLU A 28 11.61 17.13 -24.69
C GLU A 28 12.94 17.28 -25.45
N SER A 29 13.36 18.52 -25.73
CA SER A 29 14.67 18.83 -26.33
C SER A 29 15.83 18.44 -25.41
N TRP A 30 15.69 18.61 -24.10
CA TRP A 30 16.68 18.15 -23.12
C TRP A 30 16.73 16.62 -23.01
N LEU A 31 15.59 15.95 -23.11
CA LEU A 31 15.54 14.48 -23.21
C LEU A 31 16.21 13.99 -24.50
N ALA A 32 15.93 14.63 -25.64
CA ALA A 32 16.59 14.35 -26.91
C ALA A 32 18.12 14.50 -26.81
N GLN A 33 18.59 15.56 -26.13
CA GLN A 33 20.01 15.79 -25.86
C GLN A 33 20.62 14.68 -25.01
N SER A 34 19.90 14.21 -23.99
CA SER A 34 20.36 13.14 -23.11
C SER A 34 20.51 11.81 -23.85
N CYS A 35 19.53 11.47 -24.70
CA CYS A 35 19.58 10.28 -25.56
C CYS A 35 20.70 10.36 -26.60
N ASP A 36 20.89 11.53 -27.25
CA ASP A 36 21.98 11.75 -28.20
C ASP A 36 23.35 11.60 -27.54
N TYR A 37 23.51 12.14 -26.33
CA TYR A 37 24.74 11.99 -25.55
C TYR A 37 25.05 10.53 -25.25
N LEU A 38 24.06 9.75 -24.79
CA LEU A 38 24.23 8.33 -24.49
C LEU A 38 24.69 7.55 -25.73
N LEU A 39 23.99 7.70 -26.86
CA LEU A 39 24.34 7.04 -28.11
C LEU A 39 25.72 7.46 -28.63
N SER A 40 26.04 8.76 -28.54
CA SER A 40 27.35 9.28 -28.91
C SER A 40 28.46 8.70 -28.03
N TYR A 41 28.22 8.55 -26.72
CA TYR A 41 29.17 7.96 -25.78
C TYR A 41 29.37 6.47 -26.06
N GLU A 42 28.30 5.68 -26.20
CA GLU A 42 28.39 4.26 -26.50
C GLU A 42 29.16 3.99 -27.80
N GLN A 43 28.85 4.76 -28.86
CA GLN A 43 29.49 4.62 -30.15
C GLN A 43 30.99 4.94 -30.07
N GLN A 44 31.40 5.95 -29.31
CA GLN A 44 32.80 6.37 -29.20
C GLN A 44 33.61 5.47 -28.28
N ALA A 45 33.03 5.06 -27.16
CA ALA A 45 33.72 4.27 -26.14
C ALA A 45 33.78 2.78 -26.50
N TYR A 46 32.71 2.25 -27.08
CA TYR A 46 32.53 0.81 -27.27
C TYR A 46 32.34 0.41 -28.75
N GLY A 47 32.12 1.39 -29.64
CA GLY A 47 31.85 1.09 -31.05
C GLY A 47 30.45 0.54 -31.31
N TRP A 48 29.57 0.55 -30.31
CA TRP A 48 28.25 -0.07 -30.30
C TRP A 48 27.17 0.97 -30.03
N GLN A 49 25.92 0.65 -30.36
CA GLN A 49 24.75 1.43 -29.99
C GLN A 49 23.67 0.45 -29.50
N HIS A 50 22.88 0.87 -28.52
CA HIS A 50 21.65 0.18 -28.11
C HIS A 50 20.44 1.10 -28.28
N PRO A 51 19.22 0.56 -28.56
CA PRO A 51 18.01 1.37 -28.55
C PRO A 51 17.90 2.12 -27.22
N VAL A 52 17.64 3.43 -27.29
CA VAL A 52 17.48 4.28 -26.09
C VAL A 52 16.02 4.68 -25.93
N SER A 53 15.62 4.94 -24.69
CA SER A 53 14.23 5.24 -24.35
C SER A 53 14.13 6.42 -23.42
N ILE A 54 12.93 6.99 -23.34
CA ILE A 54 12.51 7.90 -22.29
C ILE A 54 11.48 7.18 -21.42
N VAL A 55 11.67 7.27 -20.11
CA VAL A 55 10.71 6.78 -19.12
C VAL A 55 9.62 7.83 -18.95
N ASN A 56 8.37 7.42 -19.06
CA ASN A 56 7.21 8.29 -18.90
C ASN A 56 6.10 7.60 -18.07
N TRP A 57 5.29 8.41 -17.41
CA TRP A 57 4.14 7.99 -16.59
C TRP A 57 2.85 8.52 -17.23
N PRO A 58 1.68 7.90 -16.96
CA PRO A 58 0.40 8.41 -17.43
C PRO A 58 0.16 9.89 -17.08
N THR A 59 0.71 10.39 -15.97
CA THR A 59 0.60 11.79 -15.55
C THR A 59 1.25 12.81 -16.51
N LEU A 60 1.99 12.33 -17.49
CA LEU A 60 2.78 13.07 -18.46
C LEU A 60 2.55 12.54 -19.89
N ASP A 61 1.49 11.76 -20.09
CA ASP A 61 1.10 11.32 -21.42
C ASP A 61 0.60 12.49 -22.29
N TYR A 62 0.30 12.20 -23.55
CA TYR A 62 -0.17 13.22 -24.51
C TYR A 62 -1.70 13.38 -24.50
N LEU A 63 -2.41 12.53 -23.75
CA LEU A 63 -3.86 12.58 -23.70
C LEU A 63 -4.29 13.80 -22.87
N THR A 64 -5.56 14.15 -22.98
CA THR A 64 -6.19 15.10 -22.07
C THR A 64 -7.27 14.34 -21.31
N HIS A 65 -7.15 14.34 -20.00
CA HIS A 65 -8.02 13.58 -19.09
C HIS A 65 -9.05 14.53 -18.49
N GLU A 66 -10.26 14.54 -19.04
CA GLU A 66 -11.32 15.44 -18.59
C GLU A 66 -11.84 15.10 -17.19
N SER A 67 -11.61 13.87 -16.74
CA SER A 67 -11.95 13.40 -15.40
C SER A 67 -10.99 13.88 -14.29
N GLU A 68 -9.79 14.39 -14.61
CA GLU A 68 -8.90 15.04 -13.63
C GLU A 68 -9.43 16.43 -13.28
N ARG A 69 -10.33 16.47 -12.29
CA ARG A 69 -11.00 17.66 -11.77
C ARG A 69 -11.13 17.57 -10.25
N ASN A 70 -11.17 18.70 -9.57
CA ASN A 70 -11.37 18.73 -8.12
C ASN A 70 -12.82 18.38 -7.70
N GLU A 71 -13.11 18.45 -6.41
CA GLU A 71 -14.45 18.22 -5.84
C GLU A 71 -15.52 19.21 -6.36
N ASP A 72 -15.09 20.39 -6.82
CA ASP A 72 -15.96 21.41 -7.42
C ASP A 72 -16.21 21.19 -8.92
N GLY A 73 -15.50 20.24 -9.55
CA GLY A 73 -15.57 19.97 -11.00
C GLY A 73 -14.65 20.86 -11.83
N GLU A 74 -13.71 21.53 -11.19
CA GLU A 74 -12.77 22.45 -11.81
C GLU A 74 -11.43 21.76 -12.06
N LYS A 75 -10.86 21.95 -13.25
CA LYS A 75 -9.53 21.44 -13.62
C LYS A 75 -8.45 22.44 -13.21
N ILE A 76 -8.28 22.61 -11.89
CA ILE A 76 -7.35 23.59 -11.31
C ILE A 76 -6.31 22.84 -10.47
N ARG A 77 -5.02 22.97 -10.83
CA ARG A 77 -3.89 22.33 -10.12
C ARG A 77 -3.97 20.79 -10.07
N GLU A 78 -4.66 20.17 -11.02
CA GLU A 78 -4.63 18.72 -11.17
C GLU A 78 -3.30 18.32 -11.82
N TYR A 79 -2.31 17.99 -10.97
CA TYR A 79 -0.93 17.74 -11.37
C TYR A 79 -0.78 16.51 -12.28
N ASN A 80 -1.75 15.60 -12.24
CA ASN A 80 -1.76 14.38 -13.05
C ASN A 80 -2.07 14.63 -14.53
N ASP A 81 -2.52 15.82 -14.91
CA ASP A 81 -2.82 16.17 -16.30
C ASP A 81 -2.45 17.63 -16.59
N ARG A 82 -1.23 18.00 -16.15
CA ARG A 82 -0.74 19.39 -16.19
C ARG A 82 0.20 19.67 -17.35
N THR A 83 0.95 18.67 -17.78
CA THR A 83 1.99 18.81 -18.80
C THR A 83 2.25 17.46 -19.47
N THR A 84 2.93 17.47 -20.61
CA THR A 84 3.09 16.30 -21.47
C THR A 84 4.56 16.13 -21.83
N VAL A 85 4.98 14.87 -21.95
CA VAL A 85 6.20 14.46 -22.63
C VAL A 85 5.83 13.50 -23.76
N ASN A 86 5.88 13.98 -25.00
CA ASN A 86 5.50 13.23 -26.17
C ASN A 86 6.73 12.78 -26.97
N ILE A 87 7.03 11.48 -26.93
CA ILE A 87 8.15 10.91 -27.68
C ILE A 87 8.03 11.14 -29.20
N ASN A 88 6.83 11.38 -29.72
CA ASN A 88 6.63 11.69 -31.14
C ASN A 88 7.32 13.00 -31.56
N HIS A 89 7.69 13.86 -30.62
CA HIS A 89 8.47 15.08 -30.88
C HIS A 89 9.98 14.83 -31.01
N LEU A 90 10.43 13.59 -30.85
CA LEU A 90 11.82 13.19 -31.06
C LEU A 90 11.93 12.47 -32.40
N VAL A 91 12.99 12.76 -33.17
CA VAL A 91 13.30 12.09 -34.43
C VAL A 91 14.71 11.52 -34.43
N VAL A 92 14.84 10.33 -35.02
CA VAL A 92 16.12 9.64 -35.18
C VAL A 92 17.01 10.42 -36.16
N GLY A 93 18.23 10.71 -35.72
CA GLY A 93 19.27 11.36 -36.51
C GLY A 93 20.04 10.38 -37.40
N GLU A 94 20.84 10.90 -38.32
CA GLU A 94 21.54 10.10 -39.35
C GLU A 94 22.52 9.05 -38.79
N LEU A 95 23.08 9.30 -37.61
CA LEU A 95 24.06 8.40 -36.99
C LEU A 95 23.44 7.37 -36.05
N ASN A 96 22.14 7.44 -35.80
CA ASN A 96 21.45 6.45 -34.98
C ASN A 96 20.94 5.30 -35.85
N HIS A 97 21.42 4.09 -35.54
CA HIS A 97 21.09 2.86 -36.27
C HIS A 97 20.20 1.90 -35.47
N VAL A 98 19.79 2.29 -34.27
CA VAL A 98 19.11 1.43 -33.28
C VAL A 98 17.73 1.94 -32.88
N GLY A 99 17.41 3.20 -33.20
CA GLY A 99 16.10 3.81 -33.00
C GLY A 99 15.83 4.27 -31.57
N LEU A 100 14.55 4.50 -31.30
CA LEU A 100 13.97 4.83 -30.00
C LEU A 100 12.82 3.86 -29.69
N PHE A 101 12.48 3.74 -28.41
CA PHE A 101 11.22 3.17 -27.95
C PHE A 101 10.70 3.97 -26.75
N GLY A 102 9.40 3.96 -26.49
CA GLY A 102 8.81 4.55 -25.29
C GLY A 102 8.77 3.54 -24.14
N SER A 103 9.17 3.96 -22.95
CA SER A 103 9.08 3.16 -21.71
C SER A 103 8.02 3.78 -20.80
N TYR A 104 6.94 3.05 -20.51
CA TYR A 104 5.79 3.59 -19.79
C TYR A 104 5.52 2.83 -18.49
N HIS A 105 5.37 3.56 -17.38
CA HIS A 105 5.02 2.98 -16.07
C HIS A 105 3.51 3.11 -15.90
N ILE A 106 2.75 2.05 -16.20
CA ILE A 106 1.28 2.11 -16.28
C ILE A 106 0.68 1.16 -15.26
N TYR A 107 -0.08 1.69 -14.31
CA TYR A 107 -0.74 0.93 -13.25
C TYR A 107 -2.27 1.05 -13.38
N PRO A 108 -3.04 0.03 -12.98
CA PRO A 108 -4.49 -0.03 -13.24
C PRO A 108 -5.36 0.79 -12.28
N ASN A 109 -4.75 1.48 -11.31
CA ASN A 109 -5.46 2.16 -10.24
C ASN A 109 -5.09 3.64 -10.07
N TYR A 110 -3.97 4.10 -10.65
CA TYR A 110 -3.49 5.47 -10.48
C TYR A 110 -2.91 5.97 -11.82
N PRO A 111 -3.12 7.24 -12.21
CA PRO A 111 -3.83 8.33 -11.51
C PRO A 111 -5.36 8.18 -11.44
N ASP A 112 -6.06 9.19 -10.90
CA ASP A 112 -7.53 9.16 -10.74
C ASP A 112 -8.25 8.93 -12.09
N PHE A 113 -7.74 9.48 -13.20
CA PHE A 113 -8.30 9.25 -14.53
C PHE A 113 -8.32 7.78 -14.95
N MET A 114 -7.41 6.92 -14.47
CA MET A 114 -7.45 5.48 -14.76
C MET A 114 -8.76 4.85 -14.30
N ASN A 115 -9.35 5.40 -13.24
CA ASN A 115 -10.60 4.93 -12.67
C ASN A 115 -11.81 5.74 -13.17
N ASN A 116 -11.60 7.03 -13.46
CA ASN A 116 -12.68 8.00 -13.58
C ASN A 116 -12.97 8.44 -15.02
N GLU A 117 -12.05 8.23 -15.96
CA GLU A 117 -12.23 8.68 -17.34
C GLU A 117 -13.32 7.85 -18.03
N PRO A 118 -14.45 8.46 -18.42
CA PRO A 118 -15.57 7.71 -18.97
C PRO A 118 -15.23 6.95 -20.25
N ALA A 119 -14.31 7.49 -21.06
CA ALA A 119 -13.89 6.88 -22.32
C ALA A 119 -13.27 5.49 -22.12
N PHE A 120 -12.57 5.24 -21.01
CA PHE A 120 -11.93 3.94 -20.74
C PHE A 120 -12.94 2.85 -20.40
N ASN A 121 -14.19 3.20 -20.06
CA ASN A 121 -15.24 2.21 -19.81
C ASN A 121 -15.68 1.45 -21.06
N ALA A 122 -15.41 1.98 -22.25
CA ALA A 122 -15.84 1.38 -23.52
C ALA A 122 -15.01 0.14 -23.89
N TYR A 123 -13.86 -0.06 -23.24
CA TYR A 123 -13.02 -1.22 -23.47
C TYR A 123 -13.52 -2.44 -22.68
N GLU A 124 -13.67 -3.55 -23.39
CA GLU A 124 -13.98 -4.86 -22.83
C GLU A 124 -13.05 -5.90 -23.43
N ASP A 125 -12.62 -6.85 -22.60
CA ASP A 125 -11.95 -8.08 -23.02
C ASP A 125 -12.85 -9.30 -22.73
N GLU A 126 -12.32 -10.51 -22.87
CA GLU A 126 -13.07 -11.75 -22.62
C GLU A 126 -13.60 -11.88 -21.18
N GLN A 127 -13.01 -11.15 -20.23
CA GLN A 127 -13.40 -11.12 -18.82
C GLN A 127 -14.35 -9.95 -18.49
N GLY A 128 -14.74 -9.16 -19.50
CA GLY A 128 -15.64 -8.01 -19.40
C GLY A 128 -14.89 -6.67 -19.40
N ARG A 129 -15.52 -5.63 -18.83
CA ARG A 129 -14.94 -4.28 -18.77
C ARG A 129 -13.53 -4.27 -18.17
N PHE A 130 -12.63 -3.49 -18.78
CA PHE A 130 -11.28 -3.28 -18.26
C PHE A 130 -10.71 -1.89 -18.60
N ARG A 131 -10.78 -0.95 -17.65
CA ARG A 131 -10.32 0.43 -17.89
C ARG A 131 -8.83 0.54 -18.21
N TYR A 132 -8.00 -0.34 -17.64
CA TYR A 132 -6.58 -0.39 -17.98
C TYR A 132 -6.39 -0.63 -19.49
N GLY A 133 -7.11 -1.59 -20.07
CA GLY A 133 -7.11 -1.80 -21.52
C GLY A 133 -7.64 -0.61 -22.31
N GLY A 134 -8.66 0.09 -21.79
CA GLY A 134 -9.17 1.32 -22.40
C GLY A 134 -8.16 2.46 -22.43
N TYR A 135 -7.38 2.62 -21.35
CA TYR A 135 -6.25 3.55 -21.33
C TYR A 135 -5.19 3.15 -22.35
N LEU A 136 -4.79 1.87 -22.36
CA LEU A 136 -3.78 1.37 -23.29
C LEU A 136 -4.17 1.59 -24.76
N GLN A 137 -5.45 1.35 -25.09
CA GLN A 137 -6.02 1.60 -26.41
C GLN A 137 -5.93 3.08 -26.78
N ALA A 138 -6.47 3.95 -25.91
CA ALA A 138 -6.48 5.40 -26.15
C ALA A 138 -5.05 5.96 -26.31
N PHE A 139 -4.09 5.47 -25.52
CA PHE A 139 -2.69 5.87 -25.60
C PHE A 139 -2.03 5.45 -26.93
N MET A 140 -2.37 4.28 -27.47
CA MET A 140 -1.78 3.81 -28.73
C MET A 140 -2.35 4.53 -29.97
N GLU A 141 -3.49 5.21 -29.87
CA GLU A 141 -4.05 5.99 -31.00
C GLU A 141 -3.14 7.14 -31.44
N GLY A 142 -2.40 7.75 -30.52
CA GLY A 142 -1.47 8.85 -30.77
C GLY A 142 0.01 8.49 -30.60
N HIS A 143 0.34 7.36 -29.97
CA HIS A 143 1.71 6.84 -29.94
C HIS A 143 2.06 6.12 -31.24
N THR A 144 2.65 6.84 -32.19
CA THR A 144 2.73 6.37 -33.60
C THR A 144 4.15 6.23 -34.15
N ASN A 145 5.14 6.93 -33.59
CA ASN A 145 6.48 6.99 -34.19
C ASN A 145 7.41 5.85 -33.76
N TYR A 146 7.17 5.24 -32.59
CA TYR A 146 8.09 4.28 -31.99
C TYR A 146 7.35 3.12 -31.32
N PRO A 147 8.02 2.00 -31.04
CA PRO A 147 7.46 0.94 -30.21
C PRO A 147 7.23 1.41 -28.77
N ALA A 148 6.11 0.99 -28.16
CA ALA A 148 5.82 1.23 -26.74
C ALA A 148 6.08 -0.04 -25.92
N VAL A 149 6.79 0.10 -24.80
CA VAL A 149 6.97 -0.95 -23.78
C VAL A 149 6.33 -0.44 -22.50
N VAL A 150 5.49 -1.26 -21.87
CA VAL A 150 5.05 -0.99 -20.49
C VAL A 150 6.18 -1.44 -19.57
N ALA A 151 7.08 -0.51 -19.26
CA ALA A 151 8.32 -0.78 -18.54
C ALA A 151 8.12 -1.03 -17.04
N GLU A 152 6.99 -0.61 -16.49
CA GLU A 152 6.55 -1.00 -15.14
C GLU A 152 5.02 -1.15 -15.12
N PHE A 153 4.55 -2.30 -14.65
CA PHE A 153 3.15 -2.52 -14.29
C PHE A 153 3.08 -3.64 -13.25
N GLY A 154 2.04 -3.65 -12.42
CA GLY A 154 1.92 -4.69 -11.41
C GLY A 154 0.72 -4.50 -10.50
N ILE A 155 0.58 -5.43 -9.57
CA ILE A 155 -0.45 -5.41 -8.53
C ILE A 155 0.25 -5.60 -7.18
N ALA A 156 -0.01 -4.69 -6.26
CA ALA A 156 0.44 -4.85 -4.88
C ALA A 156 -0.43 -5.87 -4.13
N THR A 157 0.23 -6.67 -3.29
CA THR A 157 -0.42 -7.50 -2.27
C THR A 157 -0.45 -6.74 -0.94
N GLY A 158 -0.58 -7.44 0.19
CA GLY A 158 -0.49 -6.85 1.53
C GLY A 158 -1.84 -6.56 2.16
N MET A 159 -1.80 -6.02 3.38
CA MET A 159 -2.98 -5.87 4.24
C MET A 159 -3.75 -4.58 3.99
N GLY A 160 -3.11 -3.59 3.35
CA GLY A 160 -3.69 -2.28 3.12
C GLY A 160 -3.96 -1.94 1.65
N ASN A 161 -4.80 -0.93 1.44
CA ASN A 161 -5.15 -0.40 0.13
C ASN A 161 -4.98 1.12 0.12
N ALA A 162 -4.19 1.66 -0.80
CA ALA A 162 -3.96 3.10 -0.93
C ALA A 162 -4.87 3.77 -1.97
N HIS A 163 -5.48 3.01 -2.89
CA HIS A 163 -6.34 3.54 -3.94
C HIS A 163 -7.21 2.45 -4.59
N SER A 164 -8.52 2.65 -4.60
CA SER A 164 -9.48 1.66 -5.08
C SER A 164 -9.85 1.81 -6.55
N SER A 165 -9.37 0.88 -7.38
CA SER A 165 -9.86 0.70 -8.76
C SER A 165 -11.30 0.13 -8.81
N PRO A 166 -12.20 0.66 -9.67
CA PRO A 166 -13.54 0.10 -9.85
C PRO A 166 -13.57 -1.27 -10.57
N ASP A 167 -12.46 -1.71 -11.15
CA ASP A 167 -12.33 -3.04 -11.79
C ASP A 167 -11.68 -4.08 -10.86
N GLY A 168 -11.47 -3.74 -9.58
CA GLY A 168 -10.93 -4.66 -8.55
C GLY A 168 -9.40 -4.70 -8.46
N TYR A 169 -8.68 -4.02 -9.35
CA TYR A 169 -7.21 -3.95 -9.36
C TYR A 169 -6.68 -2.84 -8.45
N HIS A 170 -7.03 -2.91 -7.17
CA HIS A 170 -6.69 -1.91 -6.16
C HIS A 170 -5.18 -1.74 -5.97
N HIS A 171 -4.77 -0.60 -5.43
CA HIS A 171 -3.40 -0.37 -5.00
C HIS A 171 -3.19 -1.01 -3.62
N GLY A 172 -3.08 -2.35 -3.61
CA GLY A 172 -2.92 -3.17 -2.41
C GLY A 172 -4.22 -3.87 -1.97
N GLY A 173 -4.12 -4.72 -0.95
CA GLY A 173 -5.25 -5.43 -0.35
C GLY A 173 -5.71 -6.66 -1.13
N LEU A 174 -4.92 -7.11 -2.09
CA LEU A 174 -5.19 -8.27 -2.94
C LEU A 174 -4.35 -9.49 -2.52
N THR A 175 -4.85 -10.70 -2.78
CA THR A 175 -4.10 -11.94 -2.56
C THR A 175 -3.01 -12.14 -3.62
N GLU A 176 -2.08 -13.05 -3.36
CA GLU A 176 -1.03 -13.41 -4.31
C GLU A 176 -1.62 -14.04 -5.59
N GLU A 177 -2.72 -14.78 -5.49
CA GLU A 177 -3.45 -15.30 -6.66
C GLU A 177 -4.09 -14.18 -7.48
N GLN A 178 -4.72 -13.21 -6.80
CA GLN A 178 -5.32 -12.05 -7.46
C GLN A 178 -4.25 -11.18 -8.14
N GLN A 179 -3.06 -11.05 -7.52
CA GLN A 179 -1.91 -10.39 -8.13
C GLN A 179 -1.56 -11.04 -9.47
N ALA A 180 -1.43 -12.37 -9.52
CA ALA A 180 -1.12 -13.08 -10.77
C ALA A 180 -2.20 -12.90 -11.84
N GLN A 181 -3.47 -13.05 -11.46
CA GLN A 181 -4.61 -12.91 -12.39
C GLN A 181 -4.66 -11.50 -13.00
N GLY A 182 -4.45 -10.46 -12.18
CA GLY A 182 -4.39 -9.08 -12.66
C GLY A 182 -3.19 -8.82 -13.58
N ILE A 183 -2.02 -9.33 -13.22
CA ILE A 183 -0.81 -9.20 -14.06
C ILE A 183 -1.02 -9.88 -15.41
N ILE A 184 -1.57 -11.09 -15.44
CA ILE A 184 -1.85 -11.82 -16.69
C ILE A 184 -2.81 -11.01 -17.58
N ARG A 185 -3.95 -10.57 -17.03
CA ARG A 185 -4.93 -9.80 -17.81
C ARG A 185 -4.36 -8.48 -18.33
N MET A 186 -3.54 -7.78 -17.53
CA MET A 186 -2.85 -6.57 -17.99
C MET A 186 -1.88 -6.87 -19.13
N PHE A 187 -1.13 -7.97 -19.05
CA PHE A 187 -0.19 -8.38 -20.10
C PHE A 187 -0.91 -8.77 -21.41
N GLU A 188 -2.05 -9.46 -21.31
CA GLU A 188 -2.91 -9.77 -22.45
C GLU A 188 -3.44 -8.48 -23.11
N ALA A 189 -3.92 -7.53 -22.32
CA ALA A 189 -4.36 -6.24 -22.85
C ALA A 189 -3.22 -5.47 -23.57
N MET A 190 -1.98 -5.52 -23.06
CA MET A 190 -0.82 -4.95 -23.75
C MET A 190 -0.57 -5.60 -25.12
N LYS A 191 -0.65 -6.93 -25.18
CA LYS A 191 -0.52 -7.70 -26.42
C LYS A 191 -1.59 -7.30 -27.42
N ASP A 192 -2.85 -7.22 -26.99
CA ASP A 192 -4.00 -6.87 -27.84
C ASP A 192 -3.93 -5.43 -28.36
N GLN A 193 -3.41 -4.49 -27.55
CA GLN A 193 -3.26 -3.08 -27.96
C GLN A 193 -1.95 -2.80 -28.71
N GLY A 194 -1.15 -3.83 -29.03
CA GLY A 194 0.03 -3.70 -29.89
C GLY A 194 1.28 -3.13 -29.19
N TYR A 195 1.36 -3.22 -27.87
CA TYR A 195 2.60 -2.90 -27.14
C TYR A 195 3.66 -3.97 -27.42
N SER A 196 4.93 -3.57 -27.39
CA SER A 196 6.07 -4.47 -27.64
C SER A 196 6.44 -5.36 -26.46
N GLY A 197 5.81 -5.16 -25.31
CA GLY A 197 5.97 -6.01 -24.12
C GLY A 197 5.65 -5.27 -22.82
N GLY A 198 5.61 -6.04 -21.74
CA GLY A 198 5.43 -5.57 -20.38
C GLY A 198 6.53 -6.10 -19.46
N ILE A 199 7.00 -5.28 -18.52
CA ILE A 199 7.94 -5.68 -17.47
C ILE A 199 7.21 -5.59 -16.13
N ILE A 200 7.08 -6.73 -15.46
CA ILE A 200 6.38 -6.84 -14.18
C ILE A 200 7.20 -6.11 -13.12
N PHE A 201 6.59 -5.09 -12.52
CA PHE A 201 7.06 -4.44 -11.30
C PHE A 201 6.47 -5.21 -10.10
N GLU A 202 7.25 -5.98 -9.36
CA GLU A 202 8.71 -6.17 -9.47
C GLU A 202 9.18 -7.55 -9.02
N TRP A 203 10.49 -7.80 -9.05
CA TRP A 203 11.03 -9.11 -8.64
C TRP A 203 10.77 -9.40 -7.16
N MET A 204 11.14 -8.48 -6.27
CA MET A 204 11.08 -8.69 -4.82
C MET A 204 10.39 -7.56 -4.07
N ASP A 205 9.78 -7.85 -2.94
CA ASP A 205 9.23 -6.82 -2.07
C ASP A 205 10.32 -5.84 -1.58
N GLU A 206 10.07 -4.54 -1.71
CA GLU A 206 11.01 -3.49 -1.32
C GLU A 206 10.54 -2.74 -0.05
N TRP A 207 11.07 -3.11 1.12
CA TRP A 207 10.73 -2.44 2.39
C TRP A 207 11.13 -0.96 2.45
N ALA A 208 11.96 -0.48 1.53
CA ALA A 208 12.37 0.92 1.47
C ALA A 208 11.34 1.83 0.75
N LYS A 209 10.33 1.25 0.11
CA LYS A 209 9.28 2.00 -0.57
C LYS A 209 8.25 2.55 0.40
N LYS A 210 7.42 3.45 -0.10
CA LYS A 210 6.41 4.15 0.67
C LYS A 210 5.26 4.58 -0.20
N THR A 211 4.07 4.58 0.38
CA THR A 211 2.87 5.19 -0.20
C THR A 211 2.47 6.46 0.55
N TRP A 212 1.74 7.37 -0.12
CA TRP A 212 1.25 8.61 0.49
C TRP A 212 0.31 8.39 1.68
N THR A 213 -0.32 7.21 1.80
CA THR A 213 -1.23 6.86 2.89
C THR A 213 -0.53 6.43 4.17
N THR A 214 0.78 6.19 4.12
CA THR A 214 1.57 5.59 5.21
C THR A 214 2.85 6.37 5.52
N GLU A 215 3.47 7.02 4.53
CA GLU A 215 4.72 7.80 4.69
C GLU A 215 4.68 8.78 5.88
N PRO A 216 3.59 9.56 6.12
CA PRO A 216 3.55 10.52 7.22
C PRO A 216 3.68 9.90 8.62
N TYR A 217 3.39 8.61 8.75
CA TYR A 217 3.31 7.91 10.04
C TYR A 217 4.56 7.08 10.36
N MET A 218 5.57 7.10 9.48
CA MET A 218 6.86 6.44 9.68
C MET A 218 7.88 7.47 10.19
N VAL A 219 8.01 7.61 11.50
CA VAL A 219 8.80 8.66 12.16
C VAL A 219 9.73 8.04 13.21
N PRO A 220 11.06 8.25 13.11
CA PRO A 220 11.75 9.02 12.07
C PRO A 220 11.85 8.23 10.76
N TYR A 221 11.66 8.92 9.63
CA TYR A 221 11.56 8.28 8.33
C TYR A 221 12.86 7.60 7.88
N ASP A 222 14.03 8.07 8.33
CA ASP A 222 15.31 7.47 8.00
C ASP A 222 15.46 6.02 8.50
N ARG A 223 14.63 5.60 9.47
CA ARG A 223 14.60 4.25 10.04
C ARG A 223 13.55 3.34 9.41
N GLN A 224 12.71 3.84 8.50
CA GLN A 224 11.62 3.05 7.90
C GLN A 224 12.13 1.77 7.19
N ILE A 225 13.35 1.78 6.65
CA ILE A 225 13.98 0.61 6.02
C ILE A 225 14.29 -0.54 7.00
N LEU A 226 14.24 -0.29 8.30
CA LEU A 226 14.61 -1.25 9.33
C LEU A 226 13.44 -2.15 9.71
N TRP A 227 12.25 -1.91 9.21
CA TRP A 227 11.06 -2.70 9.51
C TRP A 227 10.14 -2.71 8.28
N HIS A 228 9.11 -3.54 8.31
CA HIS A 228 8.22 -3.75 7.18
C HIS A 228 6.83 -3.25 7.51
N ASN A 229 6.32 -2.34 6.69
CA ASN A 229 4.94 -1.92 6.79
C ASN A 229 4.06 -2.81 5.91
N ALA A 230 3.49 -3.86 6.50
CA ALA A 230 2.58 -4.79 5.81
C ALA A 230 1.28 -4.14 5.29
N ILE A 231 0.97 -2.90 5.72
CA ILE A 231 -0.17 -2.11 5.21
C ILE A 231 0.22 -1.33 3.94
N ASP A 232 1.51 -1.01 3.74
CA ASP A 232 1.97 -0.20 2.62
C ASP A 232 2.01 -1.01 1.32
N PRO A 233 1.17 -0.70 0.32
CA PRO A 233 1.16 -1.45 -0.93
C PRO A 233 2.52 -1.45 -1.64
N GLU A 234 3.25 -0.34 -1.59
CA GLU A 234 4.53 -0.17 -2.29
C GLU A 234 5.63 -1.07 -1.71
N GLN A 235 5.47 -1.56 -0.47
CA GLN A 235 6.38 -2.54 0.13
C GLN A 235 5.99 -4.00 -0.16
N ASN A 236 4.94 -4.25 -0.95
CA ASN A 236 4.35 -5.57 -1.16
C ASN A 236 4.06 -5.90 -2.65
N TYR A 237 4.77 -5.28 -3.60
CA TYR A 237 4.61 -5.48 -5.05
C TYR A 237 5.31 -6.72 -5.61
N GLY A 238 6.38 -7.18 -4.98
CA GLY A 238 7.24 -8.22 -5.52
C GLY A 238 6.51 -9.54 -5.74
N ILE A 239 6.99 -10.36 -6.67
CA ILE A 239 6.61 -11.78 -6.78
C ILE A 239 7.48 -12.71 -5.91
N LEU A 240 8.57 -12.17 -5.35
CA LEU A 240 9.36 -12.73 -4.27
C LEU A 240 9.12 -11.92 -2.99
N ALA A 241 8.51 -12.53 -1.99
CA ALA A 241 8.27 -11.89 -0.70
C ALA A 241 9.55 -11.81 0.14
N TYR A 242 9.72 -10.69 0.82
CA TYR A 242 10.65 -10.53 1.95
C TYR A 242 9.79 -10.35 3.21
N GLU A 243 9.79 -11.37 4.06
CA GLU A 243 8.86 -11.46 5.20
C GLU A 243 9.61 -11.43 6.52
N ALA A 244 9.06 -10.72 7.50
CA ALA A 244 9.60 -10.77 8.86
C ALA A 244 9.52 -12.19 9.44
N VAL A 245 10.53 -12.56 10.22
CA VAL A 245 10.56 -13.87 10.88
C VAL A 245 10.03 -13.72 12.31
N LYS A 246 8.87 -14.32 12.58
CA LYS A 246 8.29 -14.41 13.92
C LYS A 246 9.29 -15.09 14.90
N PRO A 247 9.68 -14.45 16.00
CA PRO A 247 10.62 -15.03 16.96
C PRO A 247 10.08 -16.32 17.59
N LYS A 248 10.95 -17.32 17.72
CA LYS A 248 10.61 -18.58 18.44
C LYS A 248 10.30 -18.33 19.91
N ARG A 249 11.09 -17.48 20.56
CA ARG A 249 10.92 -17.13 21.98
C ARG A 249 9.95 -15.95 22.10
N SER A 250 8.98 -16.07 23.01
CA SER A 250 8.09 -14.99 23.39
C SER A 250 8.84 -13.86 24.11
N GLY A 251 8.48 -12.62 23.80
CA GLY A 251 8.98 -11.43 24.51
C GLY A 251 8.27 -11.22 25.84
N ALA A 252 7.00 -11.63 25.91
CA ALA A 252 6.22 -11.71 27.13
C ALA A 252 5.31 -12.94 27.09
N ALA A 253 5.03 -13.54 28.25
CA ALA A 253 4.11 -14.66 28.35
C ALA A 253 3.37 -14.62 29.69
N VAL A 254 2.11 -15.01 29.67
CA VAL A 254 1.26 -15.21 30.85
C VAL A 254 0.65 -16.59 30.78
N VAL A 255 0.55 -17.25 31.94
CA VAL A 255 -0.16 -18.53 32.09
C VAL A 255 -1.45 -18.26 32.85
N GLY A 256 -2.54 -18.82 32.36
CA GLY A 256 -3.86 -18.72 32.97
C GLY A 256 -4.42 -20.08 33.39
N ASP A 257 -5.27 -20.06 34.41
CA ASP A 257 -5.92 -21.26 34.94
C ASP A 257 -7.34 -21.48 34.37
N GLY A 258 -7.83 -20.52 33.58
CA GLY A 258 -9.17 -20.49 33.01
C GLY A 258 -9.29 -21.10 31.62
N LEU A 259 -10.13 -20.47 30.78
CA LEU A 259 -10.26 -20.81 29.36
C LEU A 259 -9.00 -20.43 28.58
N VAL A 260 -8.40 -19.28 28.87
CA VAL A 260 -7.08 -18.89 28.37
C VAL A 260 -6.03 -19.60 29.22
N ARG A 261 -5.33 -20.57 28.62
CA ARG A 261 -4.27 -21.34 29.28
C ARG A 261 -2.93 -20.64 29.20
N GLN A 262 -2.67 -20.00 28.07
CA GLN A 262 -1.43 -19.29 27.84
C GLN A 262 -1.68 -18.15 26.87
N MET A 263 -1.06 -17.00 27.13
CA MET A 263 -0.91 -15.92 26.17
C MET A 263 0.59 -15.68 25.98
N GLU A 264 1.05 -15.65 24.74
CA GLU A 264 2.41 -15.30 24.37
C GLU A 264 2.42 -14.13 23.40
N VAL A 265 3.23 -13.13 23.71
CA VAL A 265 3.36 -11.93 22.90
C VAL A 265 4.76 -11.86 22.29
N ARG A 266 4.82 -11.59 20.99
CA ARG A 266 6.06 -11.47 20.22
C ARG A 266 6.02 -10.21 19.36
N ALA A 267 7.18 -9.65 19.06
CA ALA A 267 7.36 -8.59 18.08
C ALA A 267 8.33 -9.06 17.00
N ASP A 268 8.00 -8.81 15.74
CA ASP A 268 8.94 -8.89 14.63
C ASP A 268 8.96 -7.58 13.84
N ALA A 269 9.64 -7.58 12.70
CA ALA A 269 9.78 -6.40 11.86
C ALA A 269 8.47 -5.92 11.22
N SER A 270 7.41 -6.74 11.19
CA SER A 270 6.13 -6.40 10.53
C SER A 270 4.97 -6.28 11.52
N PHE A 271 4.94 -7.11 12.56
CA PHE A 271 3.75 -7.33 13.40
C PHE A 271 4.04 -7.45 14.90
N LEU A 272 3.05 -7.00 15.68
CA LEU A 272 2.78 -7.48 17.02
C LEU A 272 2.00 -8.79 16.93
N HIS A 273 2.53 -9.88 17.49
CA HIS A 273 1.87 -11.18 17.52
C HIS A 273 1.34 -11.48 18.92
N VAL A 274 0.11 -12.02 18.98
CA VAL A 274 -0.52 -12.56 20.18
C VAL A 274 -0.96 -13.98 19.89
N ASP A 275 -0.29 -14.94 20.50
CA ASP A 275 -0.67 -16.36 20.43
C ASP A 275 -1.36 -16.74 21.74
N ILE A 276 -2.52 -17.38 21.64
CA ILE A 276 -3.37 -17.73 22.77
C ILE A 276 -3.70 -19.22 22.67
N SER A 277 -3.24 -19.99 23.65
CA SER A 277 -3.64 -21.38 23.83
C SER A 277 -4.84 -21.44 24.76
N LEU A 278 -5.89 -22.13 24.32
CA LEU A 278 -7.17 -22.19 25.01
C LEU A 278 -7.45 -23.59 25.58
N ALA A 279 -8.30 -23.68 26.60
CA ALA A 279 -8.78 -24.96 27.13
C ALA A 279 -9.74 -25.67 26.17
N ARG A 280 -10.42 -24.88 25.32
CA ARG A 280 -11.30 -25.31 24.22
C ARG A 280 -11.37 -24.18 23.18
N PRO A 281 -11.77 -24.48 21.93
CA PRO A 281 -12.05 -23.43 20.95
C PRO A 281 -13.11 -22.43 21.46
N ILE A 282 -13.02 -21.18 21.01
CA ILE A 282 -14.02 -20.13 21.27
C ILE A 282 -15.24 -20.38 20.39
N ASP A 283 -16.43 -20.31 20.97
CA ASP A 283 -17.67 -20.33 20.20
C ASP A 283 -18.02 -18.91 19.75
N LEU A 284 -17.51 -18.48 18.61
CA LEU A 284 -17.77 -17.14 18.06
C LEU A 284 -19.26 -16.83 17.79
N GLY A 285 -20.16 -17.82 17.88
CA GLY A 285 -21.60 -17.58 17.84
C GLY A 285 -22.19 -17.05 19.16
N ALA A 286 -21.51 -17.27 20.28
CA ALA A 286 -21.98 -16.95 21.64
C ALA A 286 -20.95 -16.20 22.50
N GLU A 287 -19.68 -16.22 22.08
CA GLU A 287 -18.53 -15.71 22.81
C GLU A 287 -17.72 -14.77 21.92
N GLN A 288 -16.96 -13.89 22.56
CA GLN A 288 -16.00 -13.02 21.90
C GLN A 288 -14.69 -13.01 22.68
N LEU A 289 -13.58 -12.83 21.97
CA LEU A 289 -12.28 -12.56 22.57
C LEU A 289 -11.88 -11.12 22.30
N LEU A 290 -11.57 -10.40 23.37
CA LEU A 290 -11.15 -9.01 23.37
C LEU A 290 -9.68 -8.93 23.74
N ILE A 291 -8.86 -8.22 22.95
CA ILE A 291 -7.46 -7.92 23.30
C ILE A 291 -7.32 -6.41 23.42
N GLY A 292 -7.15 -5.94 24.64
CA GLY A 292 -6.84 -4.57 24.95
C GLY A 292 -5.37 -4.27 24.79
N ILE A 293 -5.03 -3.15 24.15
CA ILE A 293 -3.64 -2.77 23.84
C ILE A 293 -3.40 -1.34 24.35
N ASP A 294 -2.53 -1.25 25.34
CA ASP A 294 -1.92 -0.02 25.83
C ASP A 294 -0.53 0.10 25.22
N THR A 295 -0.31 1.19 24.49
CA THR A 295 0.89 1.44 23.70
C THR A 295 1.84 2.45 24.33
N LEU A 296 1.38 3.26 25.28
CA LEU A 296 2.07 4.49 25.65
C LEU A 296 2.08 4.81 27.15
N TYR A 297 0.98 5.37 27.66
CA TYR A 297 0.88 5.91 29.02
C TYR A 297 -0.03 5.02 29.87
N ARG A 298 0.50 4.46 30.97
CA ARG A 298 -0.26 3.53 31.81
C ARG A 298 -1.45 4.17 32.53
N ASP A 299 -1.35 5.47 32.78
CA ASP A 299 -2.31 6.29 33.51
C ASP A 299 -3.21 7.14 32.60
N ARG A 300 -3.28 6.79 31.31
CA ARG A 300 -4.17 7.39 30.30
C ARG A 300 -4.77 6.30 29.43
N GLY A 301 -5.82 6.62 28.67
CA GLY A 301 -6.54 5.68 27.82
C GLY A 301 -7.83 5.14 28.44
N GLU A 302 -8.37 4.08 27.85
CA GLU A 302 -9.63 3.44 28.26
C GLU A 302 -9.36 2.15 29.05
N LEU A 303 -10.00 1.98 30.20
CA LEU A 303 -9.83 0.78 31.04
C LEU A 303 -10.81 -0.35 30.70
N LYS A 304 -11.95 -0.07 30.08
CA LYS A 304 -12.91 -1.12 29.69
C LYS A 304 -12.71 -1.58 28.27
N HIS A 305 -12.74 -2.89 28.03
CA HIS A 305 -12.71 -3.44 26.66
C HIS A 305 -14.00 -3.21 25.87
N ALA A 306 -15.13 -3.06 26.57
CA ALA A 306 -16.44 -2.77 25.98
C ALA A 306 -17.36 -2.09 27.02
N PRO A 307 -18.38 -1.31 26.62
CA PRO A 307 -19.14 -0.46 27.55
C PRO A 307 -19.87 -1.22 28.65
N LEU A 308 -20.41 -2.38 28.31
CA LEU A 308 -21.26 -3.21 29.19
C LEU A 308 -20.49 -4.29 29.95
N LEU A 309 -19.18 -4.43 29.69
CA LEU A 309 -18.37 -5.46 30.32
C LEU A 309 -17.84 -4.96 31.68
N ASP A 310 -18.17 -5.67 32.75
CA ASP A 310 -17.74 -5.33 34.11
C ASP A 310 -16.33 -5.87 34.40
N HIS A 311 -15.35 -5.33 33.68
CA HIS A 311 -13.93 -5.65 33.83
C HIS A 311 -13.08 -4.42 33.49
N LEU A 312 -12.04 -4.19 34.28
CA LEU A 312 -11.07 -3.14 34.05
C LEU A 312 -9.72 -3.75 33.68
N ALA A 313 -9.15 -3.30 32.57
CA ALA A 313 -7.78 -3.54 32.19
C ALA A 313 -6.81 -2.97 33.26
N PRO A 314 -5.58 -3.52 33.36
CA PRO A 314 -4.61 -3.06 34.35
C PRO A 314 -3.98 -1.69 34.02
N SER A 315 -4.13 -1.22 32.79
CA SER A 315 -3.70 0.10 32.32
C SER A 315 -4.63 0.57 31.19
N GLY A 316 -4.62 1.87 30.91
CA GLY A 316 -5.53 2.42 29.90
C GLY A 316 -5.04 2.15 28.48
N MET A 317 -6.00 1.78 27.63
CA MET A 317 -5.77 1.22 26.31
C MET A 317 -6.11 2.24 25.23
N GLU A 318 -5.32 2.25 24.15
CA GLU A 318 -5.63 3.00 22.94
C GLU A 318 -6.37 2.15 21.90
N TYR A 319 -6.24 0.82 21.96
CA TYR A 319 -6.84 -0.06 20.97
C TYR A 319 -7.49 -1.29 21.61
N VAL A 320 -8.51 -1.82 20.94
CA VAL A 320 -9.09 -3.13 21.26
C VAL A 320 -9.26 -3.96 19.99
N VAL A 321 -8.74 -5.19 20.03
CA VAL A 321 -9.10 -6.23 19.06
C VAL A 321 -10.36 -6.92 19.55
N VAL A 322 -11.33 -7.09 18.66
CA VAL A 322 -12.58 -7.79 18.88
C VAL A 322 -12.64 -8.97 17.91
N LEU A 323 -12.54 -10.18 18.42
CA LEU A 323 -12.75 -11.41 17.67
C LEU A 323 -14.12 -11.99 18.04
N ASP A 324 -15.12 -11.70 17.22
CA ASP A 324 -16.53 -12.08 17.44
C ASP A 324 -17.12 -12.90 16.29
N SER A 325 -16.41 -13.01 15.16
CA SER A 325 -16.85 -13.75 13.98
C SER A 325 -15.74 -13.80 12.92
N PHE A 326 -15.78 -14.81 12.04
CA PHE A 326 -14.79 -14.98 10.97
C PHE A 326 -14.75 -13.82 9.95
N ALA A 327 -15.86 -13.12 9.74
CA ALA A 327 -15.96 -12.01 8.78
C ALA A 327 -16.04 -10.62 9.44
N GLY A 328 -16.43 -10.57 10.71
CA GLY A 328 -16.74 -9.33 11.44
C GLY A 328 -15.66 -8.87 12.41
N SER A 329 -14.64 -9.68 12.70
CA SER A 329 -13.57 -9.31 13.65
C SER A 329 -12.90 -7.97 13.30
N ARG A 330 -12.62 -7.14 14.31
CA ARG A 330 -12.12 -5.76 14.15
C ARG A 330 -10.97 -5.40 15.10
N LEU A 331 -10.12 -4.47 14.67
CA LEU A 331 -9.27 -3.63 15.50
C LEU A 331 -9.93 -2.25 15.58
N LEU A 332 -10.27 -1.81 16.79
CA LEU A 332 -10.89 -0.52 17.05
C LEU A 332 -9.91 0.37 17.82
N ALA A 333 -10.02 1.69 17.61
CA ALA A 333 -9.15 2.67 18.21
C ALA A 333 -9.94 3.59 19.15
N LEU A 334 -9.28 4.06 20.20
CA LEU A 334 -9.73 5.21 20.96
C LEU A 334 -9.73 6.41 20.01
N LYS A 335 -10.71 7.30 20.15
CA LYS A 335 -10.87 8.46 19.25
C LYS A 335 -9.57 9.28 19.11
N GLU A 336 -8.89 9.53 20.22
CA GLU A 336 -7.63 10.28 20.26
C GLU A 336 -6.46 9.56 19.58
N ALA A 337 -6.54 8.24 19.41
CA ALA A 337 -5.53 7.40 18.76
C ALA A 337 -5.87 7.05 17.31
N ASN A 338 -7.05 7.44 16.82
CA ASN A 338 -7.53 7.08 15.49
C ASN A 338 -6.83 7.91 14.41
N TYR A 339 -5.77 7.35 13.84
CA TYR A 339 -4.97 7.99 12.79
C TYR A 339 -5.79 8.28 11.52
N THR A 340 -6.88 7.55 11.29
CA THR A 340 -7.72 7.73 10.10
C THR A 340 -8.59 8.98 10.16
N THR A 341 -8.77 9.53 11.36
CA THR A 341 -9.38 10.84 11.61
C THR A 341 -8.34 11.90 12.00
N TYR A 342 -7.06 11.60 11.73
CA TYR A 342 -5.90 12.46 11.99
C TYR A 342 -5.64 12.78 13.47
N HIS A 343 -5.92 11.82 14.35
CA HIS A 343 -5.54 11.88 15.77
C HIS A 343 -4.45 10.85 16.07
N PHE A 344 -3.46 11.24 16.87
CA PHE A 344 -2.22 10.49 17.05
C PHE A 344 -1.74 10.48 18.51
N SER A 345 -2.64 10.54 19.48
CA SER A 345 -2.32 10.52 20.92
C SER A 345 -3.29 9.61 21.67
N THR A 346 -3.46 9.81 22.98
CA THR A 346 -4.38 9.06 23.84
C THR A 346 -5.27 10.03 24.63
N SER A 347 -6.17 9.54 25.47
CA SER A 347 -6.97 10.40 26.33
C SER A 347 -6.09 11.13 27.36
N ALA A 348 -6.54 12.28 27.85
CA ALA A 348 -5.78 13.03 28.87
C ALA A 348 -5.68 12.29 30.23
N ASP A 349 -6.71 11.51 30.57
CA ASP A 349 -6.85 10.76 31.82
C ASP A 349 -7.43 9.37 31.54
N LEU A 350 -7.38 8.47 32.52
CA LEU A 350 -8.07 7.18 32.48
C LEU A 350 -9.59 7.35 32.36
N ARG A 351 -10.19 6.57 31.47
CA ARG A 351 -11.64 6.47 31.25
C ARG A 351 -12.14 5.05 31.50
N THR A 352 -13.45 4.92 31.66
CA THR A 352 -14.14 3.63 31.90
C THR A 352 -15.42 3.53 31.07
N ASP A 353 -15.43 4.14 29.88
CA ASP A 353 -16.60 4.23 29.00
C ASP A 353 -16.70 2.98 28.11
N GLY A 354 -15.56 2.37 27.79
CA GLY A 354 -15.43 1.20 26.90
C GLY A 354 -15.71 1.52 25.43
N LEU A 355 -15.53 2.77 25.01
CA LEU A 355 -15.89 3.25 23.67
C LEU A 355 -14.65 3.33 22.77
N PHE A 356 -14.62 2.48 21.74
CA PHE A 356 -13.65 2.52 20.65
C PHE A 356 -14.40 2.68 19.33
N GLU A 357 -13.78 3.34 18.36
CA GLU A 357 -14.35 3.62 17.05
C GLU A 357 -13.62 2.85 15.94
N PRO A 358 -14.34 2.52 14.84
CA PRO A 358 -13.70 1.97 13.66
C PRO A 358 -12.78 3.01 13.01
N MET A 359 -11.65 2.52 12.53
CA MET A 359 -10.70 3.23 11.68
C MET A 359 -11.12 3.08 10.20
N SER A 360 -11.18 4.19 9.48
CA SER A 360 -11.61 4.28 8.08
C SER A 360 -10.78 5.31 7.31
N LYS A 361 -9.79 4.85 6.52
CA LYS A 361 -8.81 5.73 5.87
C LYS A 361 -9.31 6.18 4.50
N LEU A 362 -9.33 7.49 4.23
CA LEU A 362 -9.63 8.02 2.89
C LEU A 362 -8.53 7.62 1.90
N ILE A 363 -8.92 6.97 0.79
CA ILE A 363 -7.99 6.43 -0.24
C ILE A 363 -8.30 6.90 -1.65
N ASN A 364 -9.54 7.31 -1.92
CA ASN A 364 -9.90 8.07 -3.12
C ASN A 364 -10.66 9.31 -2.66
N LYS A 365 -10.21 10.49 -3.07
CA LYS A 365 -10.89 11.75 -2.75
C LYS A 365 -12.19 11.87 -3.54
N GLU A 366 -13.11 12.69 -3.02
CA GLU A 366 -14.27 13.10 -3.79
C GLU A 366 -13.81 13.91 -5.00
N ARG A 367 -14.42 13.64 -6.15
CA ARG A 367 -14.15 14.32 -7.42
C ARG A 367 -15.49 14.62 -8.10
N LYS A 368 -15.49 15.54 -9.06
CA LYS A 368 -16.68 15.83 -9.87
C LYS A 368 -16.33 15.92 -11.34
N LEU A 369 -17.08 15.23 -12.18
CA LEU A 369 -16.94 15.32 -13.64
C LEU A 369 -17.45 16.67 -14.16
N LEU A 370 -17.10 17.00 -15.40
CA LEU A 370 -17.50 18.26 -16.05
C LEU A 370 -19.03 18.47 -16.08
N ASP A 371 -19.80 17.39 -16.21
CA ASP A 371 -21.27 17.43 -16.24
C ASP A 371 -21.92 17.57 -14.85
N GLY A 372 -21.12 17.64 -13.79
CA GLY A 372 -21.57 17.74 -12.41
C GLY A 372 -21.75 16.40 -11.69
N THR A 373 -21.50 15.27 -12.36
CA THR A 373 -21.56 13.94 -11.74
C THR A 373 -20.50 13.81 -10.64
N VAL A 374 -20.95 13.54 -9.42
CA VAL A 374 -20.07 13.37 -8.26
C VAL A 374 -19.52 11.95 -8.22
N ILE A 375 -18.19 11.84 -8.17
CA ILE A 375 -17.47 10.59 -7.89
C ILE A 375 -17.22 10.55 -6.40
N GLN A 376 -17.91 9.63 -5.73
CA GLN A 376 -17.89 9.51 -4.28
C GLN A 376 -16.49 9.16 -3.76
N PRO A 377 -16.08 9.72 -2.60
CA PRO A 377 -14.85 9.31 -1.95
C PRO A 377 -14.91 7.84 -1.55
N LYS A 378 -13.75 7.18 -1.54
CA LYS A 378 -13.62 5.79 -1.08
C LYS A 378 -12.70 5.71 0.11
N TYR A 379 -13.03 4.78 1.00
CA TYR A 379 -12.31 4.55 2.24
C TYR A 379 -11.89 3.09 2.35
N GLU A 380 -10.71 2.88 2.91
CA GLU A 380 -10.24 1.58 3.38
C GLU A 380 -10.79 1.33 4.79
N ASP A 381 -11.44 0.17 5.00
CA ASP A 381 -11.75 -0.33 6.34
C ASP A 381 -10.45 -0.79 7.02
N ALA A 382 -9.80 0.14 7.72
CA ALA A 382 -8.57 -0.07 8.47
C ALA A 382 -8.79 -0.91 9.74
N SER A 383 -10.05 -1.19 10.09
CA SER A 383 -10.42 -1.97 11.28
C SER A 383 -10.54 -3.46 10.99
N LEU A 384 -10.81 -3.86 9.75
CA LEU A 384 -11.11 -5.25 9.40
C LEU A 384 -9.94 -6.20 9.70
N LEU A 385 -10.19 -7.22 10.52
CA LEU A 385 -9.26 -8.31 10.80
C LEU A 385 -9.69 -9.58 10.05
N ARG A 386 -9.06 -9.82 8.90
CA ARG A 386 -9.35 -10.97 8.04
C ARG A 386 -8.90 -12.29 8.70
N TYR A 387 -9.80 -13.29 8.72
CA TYR A 387 -9.50 -14.65 9.13
C TYR A 387 -8.91 -15.47 7.97
N GLY A 388 -7.87 -16.27 8.25
CA GLY A 388 -7.34 -17.25 7.30
C GLY A 388 -5.90 -17.65 7.59
N SER A 389 -5.27 -18.37 6.65
CA SER A 389 -3.85 -18.73 6.75
C SER A 389 -2.99 -17.48 7.01
N LEU A 390 -2.05 -17.60 7.95
CA LEU A 390 -1.09 -16.55 8.28
C LEU A 390 0.17 -16.60 7.41
N GLU A 391 0.19 -17.44 6.37
CA GLU A 391 1.18 -17.34 5.29
C GLU A 391 0.95 -16.06 4.46
N GLY A 392 2.02 -15.37 4.06
CA GLY A 392 1.90 -14.08 3.40
C GLY A 392 1.40 -12.97 4.32
N ASN A 393 0.95 -11.86 3.73
CA ASN A 393 0.58 -10.63 4.43
C ASN A 393 -0.88 -10.21 4.17
N THR A 394 -1.85 -11.14 4.13
CA THR A 394 -3.27 -10.81 3.83
C THR A 394 -4.18 -10.94 5.04
N ASN A 395 -4.00 -11.99 5.85
CA ASN A 395 -4.86 -12.32 6.99
C ASN A 395 -4.23 -11.90 8.32
N HIS A 396 -5.08 -11.55 9.29
CA HIS A 396 -4.67 -11.03 10.60
C HIS A 396 -4.73 -12.08 11.70
N TRP A 397 -5.62 -13.06 11.57
CA TRP A 397 -5.76 -14.08 12.61
C TRP A 397 -6.24 -15.43 12.06
N ASN A 398 -5.94 -16.47 12.82
CA ASN A 398 -6.33 -17.86 12.55
C ASN A 398 -6.67 -18.56 13.87
N MET A 399 -7.46 -19.63 13.80
CA MET A 399 -7.77 -20.49 14.94
C MET A 399 -7.72 -21.96 14.50
N GLU A 400 -6.78 -22.71 15.08
CA GLU A 400 -6.57 -24.13 14.82
C GLU A 400 -6.84 -24.94 16.10
N GLY A 401 -8.08 -25.41 16.23
CA GLY A 401 -8.51 -26.09 17.45
C GLY A 401 -8.46 -25.14 18.65
N THR A 402 -7.54 -25.39 19.58
CA THR A 402 -7.35 -24.59 20.79
C THR A 402 -6.33 -23.48 20.65
N GLU A 403 -5.63 -23.39 19.52
CA GLU A 403 -4.62 -22.37 19.28
C GLU A 403 -5.22 -21.23 18.47
N LEU A 404 -5.13 -20.01 19.00
CA LEU A 404 -5.55 -18.79 18.33
C LEU A 404 -4.33 -17.89 18.16
N SER A 405 -4.10 -17.43 16.93
CA SER A 405 -2.97 -16.53 16.61
C SER A 405 -3.51 -15.26 15.99
N VAL A 406 -3.08 -14.11 16.50
CA VAL A 406 -3.36 -12.77 15.98
C VAL A 406 -2.05 -12.07 15.66
N ARG A 407 -2.01 -11.36 14.53
CA ARG A 407 -0.92 -10.44 14.18
C ARG A 407 -1.48 -9.07 13.80
N ILE A 408 -0.89 -8.02 14.35
CA ILE A 408 -1.33 -6.64 14.19
C ILE A 408 -0.19 -5.84 13.56
N PRO A 409 -0.40 -5.23 12.39
CA PRO A 409 0.59 -4.36 11.76
C PRO A 409 0.88 -3.16 12.66
N TRP A 410 2.17 -2.84 12.86
CA TRP A 410 2.60 -1.75 13.74
C TRP A 410 1.94 -0.41 13.44
N THR A 411 1.77 -0.10 12.16
CA THR A 411 1.15 1.14 11.68
C THR A 411 -0.35 1.25 11.94
N ARG A 412 -1.05 0.15 12.24
CA ARG A 412 -2.47 0.21 12.65
C ARG A 412 -2.66 0.62 14.10
N ILE A 413 -1.59 0.56 14.91
CA ILE A 413 -1.61 0.89 16.35
C ILE A 413 -0.62 2.02 16.68
N ASN A 414 -0.39 2.91 15.72
CA ASN A 414 0.49 4.09 15.85
C ASN A 414 1.94 3.80 16.28
N VAL A 415 2.41 2.54 16.23
CA VAL A 415 3.83 2.23 16.41
C VAL A 415 4.56 2.65 15.14
N SER A 416 5.21 3.81 15.22
CA SER A 416 5.78 4.56 14.10
C SER A 416 7.18 4.07 13.71
N ASP A 417 7.94 3.53 14.68
CA ASP A 417 9.18 2.82 14.43
C ASP A 417 9.40 1.78 15.53
N VAL A 418 9.05 0.53 15.24
CA VAL A 418 9.26 -0.59 16.17
C VAL A 418 10.75 -0.85 16.44
N SER A 419 11.65 -0.49 15.51
CA SER A 419 13.09 -0.71 15.68
C SER A 419 13.74 0.19 16.72
N SER A 420 13.06 1.28 17.12
CA SER A 420 13.45 2.15 18.23
C SER A 420 12.33 2.41 19.25
N ALA A 421 11.31 1.54 19.25
CA ALA A 421 10.16 1.59 20.16
C ALA A 421 9.40 2.93 20.15
N ARG A 422 9.22 3.54 18.96
CA ARG A 422 8.51 4.81 18.81
C ARG A 422 7.05 4.61 18.52
N VAL A 423 6.21 5.36 19.23
CA VAL A 423 4.78 5.47 19.03
C VAL A 423 4.46 6.92 18.70
N LEU A 424 3.53 7.16 17.78
CA LEU A 424 3.01 8.51 17.53
C LEU A 424 2.38 9.04 18.83
N ASP A 425 2.72 10.27 19.18
CA ASP A 425 2.22 10.94 20.37
C ASP A 425 2.15 12.44 20.09
N ASP A 426 1.05 12.84 19.45
CA ASP A 426 0.84 14.21 19.01
C ASP A 426 -0.58 14.70 19.33
N GLU A 427 -0.67 15.59 20.33
CA GLU A 427 -1.93 16.18 20.78
C GLU A 427 -2.43 17.32 19.87
N ARG A 428 -1.66 17.70 18.83
CA ARG A 428 -2.07 18.76 17.90
C ARG A 428 -3.24 18.30 17.04
N THR A 429 -4.08 19.26 16.63
CA THR A 429 -5.17 18.99 15.69
C THR A 429 -4.69 19.04 14.25
N TYR A 430 -5.02 17.98 13.50
CA TYR A 430 -4.75 17.86 12.07
C TYR A 430 -6.07 17.71 11.30
N TYR A 431 -6.06 18.15 10.05
CA TYR A 431 -7.23 18.07 9.14
C TYR A 431 -6.91 17.34 7.84
N SER A 432 -5.66 16.92 7.70
CA SER A 432 -5.13 16.16 6.57
C SER A 432 -3.91 15.39 7.05
N ASP A 433 -3.46 14.46 6.23
CA ASP A 433 -2.15 13.85 6.42
C ASP A 433 -1.08 14.94 6.52
N PRO A 434 -0.25 14.91 7.59
CA PRO A 434 0.86 15.83 7.71
C PRO A 434 1.96 15.48 6.70
N LEU A 435 2.90 16.41 6.51
CA LEU A 435 4.12 16.07 5.78
C LEU A 435 4.98 15.11 6.62
N ARG A 436 5.90 14.43 5.93
CA ARG A 436 6.88 13.53 6.52
C ARG A 436 7.66 14.16 7.68
N ASP A 437 7.93 13.36 8.72
CA ASP A 437 8.67 13.74 9.93
C ASP A 437 8.11 14.96 10.68
N GLN A 438 6.81 15.26 10.55
CA GLN A 438 6.18 16.37 11.27
C GLN A 438 5.49 15.96 12.56
N LEU A 439 5.10 14.69 12.70
CA LEU A 439 4.43 14.17 13.89
C LEU A 439 5.43 13.97 15.03
N ALA A 440 4.98 14.30 16.25
CA ALA A 440 5.70 13.98 17.46
C ALA A 440 5.61 12.47 17.76
N THR A 441 6.68 11.93 18.34
CA THR A 441 6.74 10.53 18.78
C THR A 441 7.34 10.43 20.17
N THR A 442 6.87 9.44 20.92
CA THR A 442 7.38 9.10 22.25
C THR A 442 7.95 7.68 22.22
N ALA A 443 9.06 7.46 22.93
CA ALA A 443 9.59 6.10 23.09
C ALA A 443 8.76 5.40 24.17
N THR A 444 8.11 4.29 23.82
CA THR A 444 7.31 3.52 24.78
C THR A 444 8.21 2.67 25.68
N GLU A 445 7.84 2.57 26.97
CA GLU A 445 8.48 1.64 27.91
C GLU A 445 8.06 0.18 27.69
N GLY A 446 7.02 -0.05 26.87
CA GLY A 446 6.51 -1.37 26.50
C GLY A 446 5.04 -1.31 26.08
N LEU A 447 4.51 -2.42 25.59
CA LEU A 447 3.09 -2.56 25.29
C LEU A 447 2.46 -3.46 26.35
N VAL A 448 1.31 -3.07 26.92
CA VAL A 448 0.55 -3.91 27.85
C VAL A 448 -0.65 -4.48 27.11
N LEU A 449 -0.74 -5.82 27.10
CA LEU A 449 -1.80 -6.55 26.43
C LEU A 449 -2.65 -7.27 27.47
N SER A 450 -3.95 -6.98 27.47
CA SER A 450 -4.93 -7.65 28.32
C SER A 450 -5.92 -8.43 27.46
N VAL A 451 -6.24 -9.66 27.87
CA VAL A 451 -7.20 -10.52 27.16
C VAL A 451 -8.43 -10.73 28.01
N VAL A 452 -9.61 -10.63 27.40
CA VAL A 452 -10.88 -10.98 28.03
C VAL A 452 -11.68 -11.85 27.09
N VAL A 453 -12.14 -13.00 27.57
CA VAL A 453 -13.17 -13.80 26.90
C VAL A 453 -14.50 -13.48 27.54
N ALA A 454 -15.52 -13.15 26.74
CA ALA A 454 -16.83 -12.73 27.23
C ALA A 454 -17.98 -13.43 26.51
N ASP A 455 -19.11 -13.59 27.19
CA ASP A 455 -20.39 -13.99 26.59
C ASP A 455 -20.94 -12.79 25.80
N SER A 456 -21.13 -12.96 24.50
CA SER A 456 -21.52 -11.88 23.58
C SER A 456 -22.95 -11.39 23.82
N ILE A 457 -23.82 -12.20 24.42
CA ILE A 457 -25.22 -11.85 24.67
C ILE A 457 -25.39 -11.20 26.04
N LYS A 458 -24.85 -11.84 27.08
CA LYS A 458 -24.98 -11.39 28.47
C LYS A 458 -23.97 -10.30 28.82
N GLN A 459 -22.93 -10.11 28.00
CA GLN A 459 -21.84 -9.16 28.25
C GLN A 459 -21.14 -9.43 29.59
N THR A 460 -20.96 -10.71 29.91
CA THR A 460 -20.30 -11.15 31.15
C THR A 460 -18.93 -11.75 30.84
N VAL A 461 -17.96 -11.46 31.70
CA VAL A 461 -16.61 -12.04 31.62
C VAL A 461 -16.68 -13.55 31.88
N LEU A 462 -16.10 -14.33 30.98
CA LEU A 462 -15.90 -15.77 31.11
C LEU A 462 -14.49 -16.09 31.62
N ASP A 463 -13.50 -15.33 31.15
CA ASP A 463 -12.12 -15.42 31.60
C ASP A 463 -11.34 -14.12 31.33
N ALA A 464 -10.37 -13.81 32.18
CA ALA A 464 -9.50 -12.65 32.07
C ALA A 464 -8.18 -12.93 32.84
N PRO A 465 -7.17 -13.55 32.18
CA PRO A 465 -5.87 -13.79 32.82
C PRO A 465 -5.11 -12.47 33.07
N GLU A 466 -3.97 -12.54 33.76
CA GLU A 466 -3.09 -11.38 33.92
C GLU A 466 -2.64 -10.83 32.55
N ALA A 467 -2.34 -9.52 32.51
CA ALA A 467 -1.83 -8.88 31.30
C ALA A 467 -0.36 -9.21 31.06
N ALA A 468 0.03 -9.28 29.79
CA ALA A 468 1.42 -9.39 29.37
C ALA A 468 2.01 -8.00 29.08
N THR A 469 3.24 -7.76 29.52
CA THR A 469 3.98 -6.54 29.16
C THR A 469 5.14 -6.88 28.22
N LEU A 470 5.06 -6.43 26.97
CA LEU A 470 6.09 -6.60 25.97
C LEU A 470 7.01 -5.36 25.94
N VAL A 471 8.28 -5.53 26.28
CA VAL A 471 9.30 -4.50 26.06
C VAL A 471 9.91 -4.72 24.66
N LEU A 472 9.91 -3.67 23.84
CA LEU A 472 10.50 -3.73 22.49
C LEU A 472 12.03 -3.61 22.58
N PRO A 473 12.80 -4.62 22.12
CA PRO A 473 14.25 -4.61 22.27
C PRO A 473 14.98 -3.62 21.34
N GLY A 474 14.30 -3.16 20.29
CA GLY A 474 14.89 -2.38 19.20
C GLY A 474 15.89 -3.17 18.35
N TRP A 475 16.26 -2.62 17.19
CA TRP A 475 17.26 -3.21 16.29
C TRP A 475 17.79 -2.17 15.28
N ASN A 476 18.93 -2.50 14.66
CA ASN A 476 19.45 -1.79 13.48
C ASN A 476 19.59 -2.72 12.26
N GLN A 477 19.16 -3.96 12.39
CA GLN A 477 19.13 -4.94 11.30
C GLN A 477 17.93 -5.87 11.53
N PRO A 478 16.88 -5.79 10.69
CA PRO A 478 15.74 -6.70 10.82
C PRO A 478 16.13 -8.12 10.43
N VAL A 479 15.36 -9.08 10.95
CA VAL A 479 15.42 -10.48 10.54
C VAL A 479 14.27 -10.76 9.58
N TYR A 480 14.61 -11.21 8.38
CA TYR A 480 13.63 -11.54 7.33
C TYR A 480 14.02 -12.83 6.62
N GLN A 481 13.06 -13.40 5.88
CA GLN A 481 13.24 -14.55 5.02
C GLN A 481 12.63 -14.28 3.64
N GLN A 482 13.09 -15.02 2.64
CA GLN A 482 12.56 -14.96 1.27
C GLN A 482 11.55 -16.08 1.04
N ARG A 483 10.45 -15.78 0.36
CA ARG A 483 9.45 -16.77 -0.07
C ARG A 483 8.93 -16.40 -1.46
N MET A 484 8.89 -17.35 -2.39
CA MET A 484 8.19 -17.13 -3.66
C MET A 484 6.70 -16.99 -3.37
N LYS A 485 6.09 -15.89 -3.82
CA LYS A 485 4.65 -15.72 -3.69
C LYS A 485 3.94 -16.73 -4.59
N ALA A 486 2.70 -17.08 -4.25
CA ALA A 486 1.86 -17.95 -5.08
C ALA A 486 1.72 -17.39 -6.51
N SER A 487 1.82 -16.08 -6.68
CA SER A 487 1.83 -15.42 -7.98
C SER A 487 2.97 -15.87 -8.89
N TYR A 488 4.15 -16.16 -8.33
CA TYR A 488 5.32 -16.57 -9.10
C TYR A 488 5.03 -17.85 -9.90
N ASP A 489 4.50 -18.88 -9.26
CA ASP A 489 4.24 -20.17 -9.92
C ASP A 489 3.10 -20.05 -10.95
N LEU A 490 2.09 -19.24 -10.68
CA LEU A 490 0.99 -18.95 -11.61
C LEU A 490 1.50 -18.22 -12.87
N LEU A 491 2.31 -17.19 -12.70
CA LEU A 491 2.92 -16.43 -13.80
C LEU A 491 3.89 -17.31 -14.59
N LYS A 492 4.71 -18.12 -13.91
CA LYS A 492 5.61 -19.07 -14.55
C LYS A 492 4.85 -20.07 -15.42
N ALA A 493 3.72 -20.59 -14.94
CA ALA A 493 2.88 -21.50 -15.71
C ALA A 493 2.29 -20.81 -16.95
N TYR A 494 1.81 -19.57 -16.81
CA TYR A 494 1.31 -18.77 -17.92
C TYR A 494 2.37 -18.54 -19.00
N PHE A 495 3.55 -18.01 -18.64
CA PHE A 495 4.61 -17.73 -19.62
C PHE A 495 5.22 -19.00 -20.24
N ALA A 496 5.23 -20.12 -19.51
CA ALA A 496 5.64 -21.41 -20.08
C ALA A 496 4.68 -21.89 -21.17
N LYS A 497 3.38 -21.61 -21.02
CA LYS A 497 2.36 -21.91 -22.02
C LYS A 497 2.48 -21.01 -23.25
N GLU A 498 2.54 -19.69 -23.07
CA GLU A 498 2.69 -18.74 -24.19
C GLU A 498 3.92 -19.09 -25.05
N ARG A 499 5.06 -19.42 -24.41
CA ARG A 499 6.27 -19.84 -25.12
C ARG A 499 6.14 -21.17 -25.89
N ALA A 500 5.23 -22.05 -25.48
CA ALA A 500 4.98 -23.30 -26.19
C ALA A 500 4.05 -23.12 -27.39
N ASP A 501 3.25 -22.05 -27.38
CA ASP A 501 2.30 -21.69 -28.44
C ASP A 501 2.91 -20.76 -29.51
N ASP A 502 4.04 -20.09 -29.21
CA ASP A 502 4.95 -19.38 -30.13
C ASP A 502 5.89 -20.31 -30.91
#